data_AF-A0A419FUT2-F1
#
_entry.id   AF-A0A419FUT2-F1
#
_cell.length_a   1.000
_cell.length_b   1.000
_cell.length_c   1.000
_cell.angle_alpha   90.00
_cell.angle_beta   90.00
_cell.angle_gamma   90.00
#
_symmetry.space_group_name_H-M   'P 1'
#
loop_
_entity.id
_entity.type
_entity.pdbx_description
1 polymer ?
#
loop_
_entity_poly.entity_id
_entity_poly.type
_entity_poly.pdbx_seq_one_letter_code
_entity_poly.pdbx_strand_id
1 'polypeptide(L)'
;MDNPILFGRFLVREGKISEKELLEVSKIQTEINRSFAVVALEGGFIGPEDFKAAIAYQRQKGIRFRDALTELKIADDETVGKIDKAQKDNAVRLGELLVKRGAITEEGLGDALNDFKEKGTVGYGE
;
A
#
# COMPACT_ATOMS: atom_id res chain seq x y z
N MET A 1 -11.69 -5.14 0.14
CA MET A 1 -10.56 -4.20 0.04
C MET A 1 -10.30 -3.67 1.43
N ASP A 2 -9.26 -4.17 2.09
CA ASP A 2 -8.78 -3.62 3.36
C ASP A 2 -8.39 -2.16 3.14
N ASN A 3 -9.22 -1.23 3.59
CA ASN A 3 -8.93 0.18 3.48
C ASN A 3 -8.10 0.59 4.71
N PRO A 4 -6.77 0.74 4.61
CA PRO A 4 -5.88 0.94 5.77
C PRO A 4 -6.26 2.19 6.57
N ILE A 5 -6.89 3.16 5.93
CA ILE A 5 -7.40 4.40 6.53
C ILE A 5 -8.56 4.12 7.51
N LEU A 6 -9.44 3.15 7.21
CA LEU A 6 -10.59 2.85 8.08
C LEU A 6 -10.16 2.14 9.36
N PHE A 7 -9.28 1.14 9.23
CA PHE A 7 -8.74 0.42 10.39
C PHE A 7 -7.90 1.35 11.28
N GLY A 8 -7.07 2.20 10.67
CA GLY A 8 -6.31 3.20 11.41
C GLY A 8 -7.20 4.18 12.20
N ARG A 9 -8.27 4.69 11.58
CA ARG A 9 -9.25 5.57 12.26
C ARG A 9 -10.00 4.85 13.37
N PHE A 10 -10.31 3.57 13.18
CA PHE A 10 -10.96 2.75 14.19
C PHE A 10 -10.06 2.60 15.44
N LEU A 11 -8.77 2.32 15.27
CA LEU A 11 -7.83 2.22 16.39
C LEU A 11 -7.69 3.53 17.18
N VAL A 12 -7.72 4.67 16.49
CA VAL A 12 -7.74 5.99 17.12
C VAL A 12 -9.01 6.19 17.94
N ARG A 13 -10.17 5.82 17.38
CA ARG A 13 -11.47 5.95 18.05
C ARG A 13 -11.58 5.08 19.30
N GLU A 14 -11.04 3.86 19.25
CA GLU A 14 -10.98 2.95 20.41
C GLU A 14 -9.89 3.33 21.42
N GLY A 15 -9.14 4.42 21.20
CA GLY A 15 -8.08 4.88 22.10
C GLY A 15 -6.86 3.96 22.15
N LYS A 16 -6.73 3.02 21.20
CA LYS A 16 -5.62 2.07 21.13
C LYS A 16 -4.35 2.75 20.61
N ILE A 17 -4.48 3.76 19.74
CA ILE A 17 -3.38 4.58 19.21
C ILE A 17 -3.80 6.05 19.15
N SER A 18 -2.84 6.97 19.09
CA SER A 18 -3.12 8.40 18.88
C SER A 18 -3.17 8.78 17.40
N GLU A 19 -3.86 9.86 17.04
CA GLU A 19 -3.85 10.41 15.67
C GLU A 19 -2.44 10.69 15.15
N LYS A 20 -1.54 11.17 16.02
CA LYS A 20 -0.12 11.36 15.66
C LYS A 20 0.55 10.05 15.25
N GLU A 21 0.38 8.99 16.03
CA GLU A 21 0.94 7.66 15.73
C GLU A 21 0.38 7.12 14.41
N LEU A 22 -0.92 7.24 14.20
CA LEU A 22 -1.55 6.84 12.93
C LEU A 22 -0.94 7.59 11.74
N LEU A 23 -0.74 8.90 11.87
CA LEU A 23 -0.25 9.75 10.79
C LEU A 23 1.23 9.49 10.49
N GLU A 24 2.04 9.25 11.51
CA GLU A 24 3.43 8.82 11.35
C GLU A 24 3.54 7.44 10.70
N VAL A 25 2.78 6.46 11.19
CA VAL A 25 2.76 5.12 10.63
C VAL A 25 2.25 5.12 9.20
N SER A 26 1.24 5.93 8.87
CA SER A 26 0.74 6.07 7.50
C SER A 26 1.78 6.68 6.56
N LYS A 27 2.59 7.63 7.04
CA LYS A 27 3.72 8.18 6.27
C LYS A 27 4.77 7.13 6.00
N ILE A 28 5.20 6.43 7.05
CA ILE A 28 6.20 5.35 6.94
C ILE A 28 5.66 4.23 6.05
N GLN A 29 4.39 3.85 6.19
CA GLN A 29 3.76 2.86 5.34
C GLN A 29 3.76 3.30 3.87
N THR A 30 3.48 4.57 3.58
CA THR A 30 3.51 5.11 2.21
C THR A 30 4.93 5.17 1.64
N GLU A 31 5.92 5.41 2.50
CA GLU A 31 7.34 5.44 2.14
C GLU A 31 7.88 4.02 1.89
N ILE A 32 7.47 3.04 2.71
CA ILE A 32 7.85 1.63 2.59
C ILE A 32 7.07 0.94 1.47
N ASN A 33 5.78 1.25 1.31
CA ASN A 33 4.96 0.77 0.19
C ASN A 33 5.40 1.51 -1.07
N ARG A 34 6.55 1.08 -1.58
CA ARG A 34 7.17 1.61 -2.78
C ARG A 34 6.14 1.67 -3.90
N SER A 35 6.18 2.78 -4.63
CA SER A 35 5.36 2.95 -5.82
C SER A 35 5.65 1.84 -6.82
N PHE A 36 4.62 1.42 -7.56
CA PHE A 36 4.72 0.38 -8.58
C PHE A 36 5.93 0.61 -9.52
N ALA A 37 6.19 1.86 -9.89
CA ALA A 37 7.33 2.26 -10.70
C ALA A 37 8.69 1.94 -10.07
N VAL A 38 8.84 2.14 -8.76
CA VAL A 38 10.07 1.85 -8.01
C VAL A 38 10.26 0.35 -7.88
N VAL A 39 9.20 -0.41 -7.58
CA VAL A 39 9.25 -1.88 -7.53
C VAL A 39 9.62 -2.47 -8.88
N ALA A 40 9.09 -1.90 -9.98
CA ALA A 40 9.41 -2.34 -11.33
C ALA A 40 10.92 -2.18 -11.64
N LEU A 41 11.49 -1.01 -11.31
CA LEU A 41 12.90 -0.70 -11.58
C LEU A 41 13.85 -1.47 -10.65
N GLU A 42 13.63 -1.42 -9.33
CA GLU A 42 14.48 -2.10 -8.34
C GLU A 42 14.36 -3.62 -8.42
N GLY A 43 13.18 -4.13 -8.79
CA GLY A 43 12.95 -5.56 -9.00
C GLY A 43 13.54 -6.09 -10.32
N GLY A 44 14.15 -5.23 -11.14
CA GLY A 44 14.74 -5.62 -12.43
C GLY A 44 13.71 -6.03 -13.49
N PHE A 45 12.44 -5.67 -13.30
CA PHE A 45 11.37 -5.96 -14.26
C PHE A 45 11.44 -5.04 -15.48
N ILE A 46 11.97 -3.83 -15.31
CA ILE A 46 12.18 -2.83 -16.36
C ILE A 46 13.57 -2.20 -16.19
N GLY A 47 14.18 -1.78 -17.30
CA GLY A 47 15.45 -1.06 -17.28
C GLY A 47 15.30 0.41 -16.86
N PRO A 48 16.42 1.09 -16.55
CA PRO A 48 16.41 2.54 -16.28
C PRO A 48 16.01 3.38 -17.50
N GLU A 49 16.25 2.89 -18.71
CA GLU A 49 15.84 3.53 -19.96
C GLU A 49 14.32 3.42 -20.16
N ASP A 50 13.79 2.22 -19.96
CA ASP A 50 12.34 1.94 -19.97
C ASP A 50 11.59 2.76 -18.93
N PHE A 51 12.15 2.88 -17.72
CA PHE A 51 11.60 3.70 -16.66
C PHE A 51 11.49 5.17 -17.08
N LYS A 52 12.55 5.73 -17.68
CA LYS A 52 12.52 7.11 -18.18
C LYS A 52 11.49 7.30 -19.29
N ALA A 53 11.42 6.36 -20.23
CA ALA A 53 10.44 6.39 -21.32
C ALA A 53 9.01 6.35 -20.78
N ALA A 54 8.73 5.45 -19.84
CA ALA A 54 7.43 5.31 -19.19
C ALA A 54 7.05 6.55 -18.35
N ILE A 55 7.98 7.15 -17.60
CA ILE A 55 7.71 8.40 -16.86
C ILE A 55 7.40 9.55 -17.82
N ALA A 56 8.16 9.68 -18.91
CA ALA A 56 7.93 10.72 -19.91
C ALA A 56 6.54 10.55 -20.57
N TYR A 57 6.21 9.32 -20.97
CA TYR A 57 4.93 8.99 -21.58
C TYR A 57 3.76 9.18 -20.60
N GLN A 58 3.91 8.73 -19.35
CA GLN A 58 2.94 8.94 -18.27
C GLN A 58 2.61 10.43 -18.09
N ARG A 59 3.65 11.28 -18.02
CA ARG A 59 3.46 12.74 -17.86
C ARG A 59 2.84 13.39 -19.09
N GLN A 60 3.23 12.95 -20.28
CA GLN A 60 2.70 13.48 -21.53
C GLN A 60 1.21 13.16 -21.72
N LYS A 61 0.81 11.94 -21.37
CA LYS A 61 -0.55 11.42 -21.58
C LYS A 61 -1.47 11.58 -20.36
N GLY A 62 -0.92 11.86 -19.19
CA GLY A 62 -1.67 11.93 -17.93
C GLY A 62 -2.24 10.58 -17.48
N ILE A 63 -1.61 9.47 -17.88
CA ILE A 63 -2.04 8.10 -17.54
C ILE A 63 -1.29 7.58 -16.31
N ARG A 64 -1.58 6.37 -15.84
CA ARG A 64 -0.81 5.74 -14.75
C ARG A 64 0.44 5.07 -15.30
N PHE A 65 1.46 4.89 -14.44
CA PHE A 65 2.72 4.25 -14.82
C PHE A 65 2.51 2.85 -15.40
N ARG A 66 1.59 2.08 -14.81
CA ARG A 66 1.24 0.73 -15.27
C ARG A 66 0.73 0.77 -16.71
N ASP A 67 -0.25 1.61 -17.00
CA ASP A 67 -0.81 1.79 -18.34
C ASP A 67 0.27 2.26 -19.33
N ALA A 68 1.18 3.15 -18.90
CA ALA A 68 2.30 3.59 -19.72
C ALA A 68 3.24 2.44 -20.11
N LEU A 69 3.55 1.51 -19.20
CA LEU A 69 4.39 0.35 -19.51
C LEU A 69 3.74 -0.60 -20.52
N THR A 70 2.43 -0.84 -20.39
CA THR A 70 1.68 -1.70 -21.28
C THR A 70 1.49 -1.06 -22.66
N GLU A 71 1.17 0.23 -22.71
CA GLU A 71 1.06 1.00 -23.97
C GLU A 71 2.39 1.06 -24.73
N LEU A 72 3.51 1.23 -24.00
CA LEU A 72 4.86 1.24 -24.59
C LEU A 72 5.39 -0.17 -24.92
N LYS A 73 4.63 -1.23 -24.63
CA LYS A 73 5.05 -2.63 -24.76
C LYS A 73 6.37 -2.94 -24.03
N ILE A 74 6.63 -2.21 -22.95
CA ILE A 74 7.78 -2.42 -22.06
C ILE A 74 7.50 -3.58 -21.11
N ALA A 75 6.25 -3.68 -20.64
CA ALA A 75 5.81 -4.76 -19.77
C ALA A 75 4.47 -5.34 -20.25
N ASP A 76 4.45 -6.65 -20.49
CA ASP A 76 3.24 -7.41 -20.72
C ASP A 76 2.48 -7.67 -19.41
N ASP A 77 1.23 -8.15 -19.54
CA ASP A 77 0.35 -8.49 -18.41
C ASP A 77 1.03 -9.42 -17.39
N GLU A 78 1.87 -10.35 -17.84
CA GLU A 78 2.63 -11.24 -16.96
C GLU A 78 3.65 -10.46 -16.11
N THR A 79 4.41 -9.56 -16.72
CA THR A 79 5.41 -8.72 -16.03
C THR A 79 4.70 -7.76 -15.07
N VAL A 80 3.60 -7.16 -15.50
CA VAL A 80 2.76 -6.32 -14.64
C VAL A 80 2.24 -7.10 -13.45
N GLY A 81 1.79 -8.35 -13.65
CA GLY A 81 1.36 -9.25 -12.58
C GLY A 81 2.49 -9.60 -11.61
N LYS A 82 3.71 -9.82 -12.12
CA LYS A 82 4.90 -10.05 -11.27
C LYS A 82 5.25 -8.83 -10.43
N ILE A 83 5.20 -7.62 -11.00
CA ILE A 83 5.44 -6.37 -10.27
C ILE A 83 4.34 -6.14 -9.21
N ASP A 84 3.07 -6.40 -9.55
CA ASP A 84 1.94 -6.29 -8.62
C ASP A 84 2.10 -7.25 -7.44
N LYS A 85 2.51 -8.49 -7.71
CA LYS A 85 2.82 -9.48 -6.68
C LYS A 85 3.99 -9.02 -5.81
N ALA A 86 5.10 -8.57 -6.40
CA ALA A 86 6.26 -8.09 -5.67
C ALA A 86 5.93 -6.85 -4.80
N GLN A 87 5.10 -5.95 -5.32
CA GLN A 87 4.62 -4.78 -4.58
C GLN A 87 3.75 -5.18 -3.39
N LYS A 88 2.82 -6.13 -3.58
CA LYS A 88 1.96 -6.64 -2.51
C LYS A 88 2.72 -7.43 -1.45
N ASP A 89 3.71 -8.21 -1.86
CA ASP A 89 4.55 -9.01 -0.97
C ASP A 89 5.42 -8.12 -0.07
N ASN A 90 5.93 -7.01 -0.63
CA ASN A 90 6.69 -6.01 0.13
C ASN A 90 5.80 -4.95 0.80
N ALA A 91 4.48 -4.97 0.57
CA ALA A 91 3.58 -3.98 1.15
C ALA A 91 3.43 -4.27 2.65
N VAL A 92 3.94 -3.38 3.48
CA VAL A 92 3.80 -3.53 4.93
C VAL A 92 2.38 -3.13 5.34
N ARG A 93 1.73 -3.99 6.11
CA ARG A 93 0.41 -3.70 6.67
C ARG A 93 0.54 -2.67 7.79
N LEU A 94 -0.41 -1.72 7.83
CA LEU A 94 -0.44 -0.65 8.82
C LEU A 94 -0.44 -1.22 10.26
N GLY A 95 -1.19 -2.31 10.49
CA GLY A 95 -1.21 -3.01 11.77
C GLY A 95 0.14 -3.59 12.20
N GLU A 96 0.86 -4.25 11.30
CA GLU A 96 2.20 -4.78 11.60
C GLU A 96 3.21 -3.66 11.89
N LEU A 97 3.05 -2.52 11.21
CA LEU A 97 3.90 -1.36 11.40
C LEU A 97 3.64 -0.69 12.76
N LEU A 98 2.37 -0.64 13.22
CA LEU A 98 2.01 -0.19 14.57
C LEU A 98 2.60 -1.10 15.66
N VAL A 99 2.57 -2.42 15.45
CA VAL A 99 3.18 -3.38 16.38
C VAL A 99 4.69 -3.20 16.42
N LYS A 100 5.36 -3.14 15.27
CA LYS A 100 6.81 -2.92 15.21
C LYS A 100 7.26 -1.62 15.87
N ARG A 101 6.40 -0.59 15.87
CA ARG A 101 6.68 0.69 16.52
C ARG A 101 6.38 0.69 18.03
N GLY A 102 5.76 -0.37 18.55
CA GLY A 102 5.29 -0.46 19.93
C GLY A 102 4.04 0.38 20.23
N ALA A 103 3.36 0.89 19.20
CA ALA A 103 2.12 1.66 19.36
C ALA A 103 0.93 0.78 19.78
N ILE A 104 0.98 -0.52 19.44
CA ILE A 104 0.01 -1.53 19.86
C ILE A 104 0.75 -2.86 20.05
N THR A 105 0.24 -3.74 20.93
CA THR A 105 0.78 -5.09 21.08
C THR A 105 0.23 -6.03 20.00
N GLU A 106 0.90 -7.16 19.73
CA GLU A 106 0.40 -8.19 18.80
C GLU A 106 -0.99 -8.70 19.20
N GLU A 107 -1.21 -8.98 20.49
CA GLU A 107 -2.52 -9.34 21.02
C GLU A 107 -3.54 -8.21 20.84
N GLY A 108 -3.16 -6.97 21.15
CA GLY A 108 -4.05 -5.81 21.01
C GLY A 108 -4.44 -5.54 19.56
N LEU A 109 -3.53 -5.82 18.60
CA LEU A 109 -3.82 -5.75 17.17
C LEU A 109 -4.79 -6.85 16.75
N GLY A 110 -4.58 -8.08 17.21
CA GLY A 110 -5.47 -9.22 16.91
C GLY A 110 -6.89 -8.97 17.40
N ASP A 111 -7.02 -8.50 18.63
CA ASP A 111 -8.30 -8.15 19.25
C ASP A 111 -9.02 -7.01 18.50
N ALA A 112 -8.28 -5.94 18.16
CA ALA A 112 -8.82 -4.83 17.39
C ALA A 112 -9.20 -5.22 15.95
N LEU A 113 -8.46 -6.14 15.32
CA LEU A 113 -8.80 -6.67 14.00
C LEU A 113 -10.08 -7.52 14.05
N ASN A 114 -10.25 -8.30 15.12
CA ASN A 114 -11.47 -9.07 15.32
C ASN A 114 -12.68 -8.14 15.53
N ASP A 115 -12.55 -7.17 16.42
CA ASP A 115 -13.61 -6.18 16.68
C ASP A 115 -13.92 -5.33 15.44
N PHE A 116 -12.90 -4.92 14.67
CA PHE A 116 -13.10 -4.22 13.40
C PHE A 116 -13.80 -5.09 12.35
N LYS A 117 -13.54 -6.41 12.29
CA LYS A 117 -14.27 -7.32 11.39
C LYS A 117 -15.72 -7.51 11.82
N GLU A 118 -15.96 -7.69 13.11
CA GLU A 118 -17.32 -7.84 13.65
C GLU A 118 -18.13 -6.55 13.47
N LYS A 119 -17.57 -5.39 13.82
CA LYS A 119 -18.25 -4.09 13.69
C LYS A 119 -18.28 -3.58 12.24
N GLY A 120 -17.25 -3.87 11.44
CA GLY A 120 -17.13 -3.48 10.04
C GLY A 120 -18.13 -4.20 9.12
N THR A 121 -18.61 -5.39 9.52
CA THR A 121 -19.69 -6.10 8.81
C THR A 121 -21.06 -5.47 9.02
N VAL A 122 -21.24 -4.62 10.04
CA VAL A 122 -22.56 -4.09 10.45
C VAL A 122 -22.74 -2.59 10.09
N GLY A 123 -21.72 -1.89 9.56
CA GLY A 123 -21.71 -0.42 9.59
C GLY A 123 -21.26 0.36 8.34
N TYR A 124 -21.21 -0.25 7.15
CA TYR A 124 -20.93 0.49 5.89
C TYR A 124 -21.93 0.10 4.78
N GLY A 125 -23.20 0.05 5.15
CA GLY A 125 -24.30 -0.23 4.23
C GLY A 125 -25.58 0.44 4.71
N GLU A 126 -25.60 1.76 4.72
CA GLU A 126 -26.82 2.57 4.61
C GLU A 126 -26.54 3.78 3.70
#